data_AF-A0A2N0D4I1-F1
#
_entry.id   AF-A0A2N0D4I1-F1
#
_cell.length_a   1.000
_cell.length_b   1.000
_cell.length_c   1.000
_cell.angle_alpha   90.00
_cell.angle_beta   90.00
_cell.angle_gamma   90.00
#
_symmetry.space_group_name_H-M   'P 1'
#
loop_
_entity.id
_entity.type
_entity.pdbx_description
1 polymer ?
#
loop_
_entity_poly.entity_id
_entity_poly.type
_entity_poly.pdbx_seq_one_letter_code
_entity_poly.pdbx_strand_id
1 'polypeptide(L)'
;MVRKEYSGIIAALGGERHKPEHKQPASLAAGRAIASWITPAHEILFDDFRWFAALLNMQLTDPWAIEELNDTSIRGFEGQEFGRRYQVWYNACKVGTMQVMMSFDGMLKRNNFSENRSARVKLDLDYLRFIPCIDAGSLIYQIVLMVSDFDFTNGDASRAKARATAADALGGYLWEAVREPEFDPSFDFSIDGSCDLLRHVVDDWKKQGIDPMVKWGGDREKA
;
A
#
# COMPACT_ATOMS: atom_id res chain seq x y z
N MET A 1 15.92 27.82 -14.21
CA MET A 1 16.17 26.80 -13.17
C MET A 1 15.50 27.28 -11.89
N VAL A 2 14.33 26.74 -11.55
CA VAL A 2 13.58 27.13 -10.35
C VAL A 2 14.08 26.24 -9.22
N ARG A 3 14.77 26.80 -8.22
CA ARG A 3 15.02 26.06 -6.97
C ARG A 3 13.66 25.81 -6.33
N LYS A 4 13.20 24.56 -6.30
CA LYS A 4 12.03 24.18 -5.50
C LYS A 4 12.37 24.46 -4.03
N GLU A 5 11.65 25.37 -3.40
CA GLU A 5 11.75 25.60 -1.96
C GLU A 5 11.02 24.46 -1.24
N TYR A 6 11.78 23.55 -0.63
CA TYR A 6 11.25 22.42 0.15
C TYR A 6 11.05 22.75 1.63
N SER A 7 11.22 24.00 2.05
CA SER A 7 11.15 24.40 3.47
C SER A 7 9.83 24.00 4.12
N GLY A 8 8.71 24.22 3.42
CA GLY A 8 7.38 23.81 3.88
C GLY A 8 7.20 22.28 3.95
N ILE A 9 7.71 21.55 2.95
CA ILE A 9 7.66 20.08 2.93
C ILE A 9 8.49 19.49 4.06
N ILE A 10 9.73 19.95 4.24
CA ILE A 10 10.63 19.50 5.30
C ILE A 10 10.02 19.79 6.68
N ALA A 11 9.41 20.96 6.86
CA ALA A 11 8.71 21.28 8.10
C ALA A 11 7.52 20.33 8.35
N ALA A 12 6.73 20.02 7.32
CA ALA A 12 5.60 19.08 7.44
C ALA A 12 6.07 17.63 7.73
N LEU A 13 7.18 17.19 7.13
CA LEU A 13 7.80 15.90 7.40
C LEU A 13 8.32 15.78 8.85
N GLY A 14 8.64 16.90 9.50
CA GLY A 14 9.00 16.95 10.94
C GLY A 14 7.82 17.25 11.87
N GLY A 15 6.60 17.34 11.35
CA GLY A 15 5.39 17.66 12.11
C GLY A 15 4.84 16.49 12.93
N GLU A 16 3.64 16.68 13.49
CA GLU A 16 2.93 15.60 14.17
C GLU A 16 2.37 14.58 13.17
N ARG A 17 2.23 13.33 13.63
CA ARG A 17 1.68 12.24 12.83
C ARG A 17 0.24 12.52 12.40
N HIS A 18 -0.01 12.44 11.08
CA HIS A 18 -1.36 12.47 10.53
C HIS A 18 -2.21 11.36 11.14
N LYS A 19 -3.43 11.71 11.57
CA LYS A 19 -4.42 10.73 12.01
C LYS A 19 -5.26 10.31 10.80
N PRO A 20 -5.19 9.04 10.36
CA PRO A 20 -5.94 8.59 9.20
C PRO A 20 -7.45 8.86 9.32
N GLU A 21 -8.06 9.41 8.27
CA GLU A 21 -9.50 9.58 8.14
C GLU A 21 -10.06 8.65 7.05
N HIS A 22 -10.19 7.36 7.38
CA HIS A 22 -10.61 6.35 6.40
C HIS A 22 -12.01 6.63 5.85
N LYS A 23 -12.12 6.60 4.51
CA LYS A 23 -13.39 6.68 3.79
C LYS A 23 -13.59 5.42 2.96
N GLN A 24 -13.77 4.29 3.66
CA GLN A 24 -13.88 3.00 3.00
C GLN A 24 -15.08 2.95 2.04
N PRO A 25 -14.86 2.68 0.75
CA PRO A 25 -15.97 2.46 -0.18
C PRO A 25 -16.68 1.14 0.16
N ALA A 26 -18.01 1.17 0.16
CA ALA A 26 -18.83 -0.02 0.44
C ALA A 26 -18.73 -1.09 -0.66
N SER A 27 -18.42 -0.67 -1.89
CA SER A 27 -18.17 -1.52 -3.05
C SER A 27 -17.33 -0.76 -4.08
N LEU A 28 -16.80 -1.48 -5.07
CA LEU A 28 -16.12 -0.87 -6.21
C LEU A 28 -17.02 0.14 -6.95
N ALA A 29 -18.30 -0.18 -7.16
CA ALA A 29 -19.23 0.73 -7.82
C ALA A 29 -19.51 2.00 -6.98
N ALA A 30 -19.62 1.86 -5.65
CA ALA A 30 -19.79 3.01 -4.74
C ALA A 30 -18.56 3.93 -4.76
N GLY A 31 -17.38 3.36 -4.97
CA GLY A 31 -16.11 4.07 -5.20
C GLY A 31 -15.91 4.58 -6.62
N ARG A 32 -16.98 4.66 -7.43
CA ARG A 32 -16.99 5.20 -8.82
C ARG A 32 -16.35 4.31 -9.89
N ALA A 33 -16.07 3.04 -9.62
CA ALA A 33 -15.72 2.09 -10.68
C ALA A 33 -16.92 1.86 -11.63
N ILE A 34 -16.64 1.67 -12.92
CA ILE A 34 -17.68 1.42 -13.93
C ILE A 34 -18.22 0.00 -13.74
N ALA A 35 -19.48 -0.12 -13.29
CA ALA A 35 -20.08 -1.39 -12.91
C ALA A 35 -20.01 -2.50 -13.97
N SER A 36 -20.13 -2.14 -15.26
CA SER A 36 -20.08 -3.10 -16.37
C SER A 36 -18.69 -3.71 -16.59
N TRP A 37 -17.63 -3.16 -15.98
CA TRP A 37 -16.25 -3.63 -16.10
C TRP A 37 -15.77 -4.37 -14.85
N ILE A 38 -16.60 -4.42 -13.80
CA ILE A 38 -16.32 -5.15 -12.57
C ILE A 38 -16.59 -6.64 -12.82
N THR A 39 -15.70 -7.48 -12.30
CA THR A 39 -15.81 -8.95 -12.39
C THR A 39 -15.84 -9.54 -10.98
N PRO A 40 -16.30 -10.79 -10.80
CA PRO A 40 -16.26 -11.44 -9.48
C PRO A 40 -14.86 -11.48 -8.85
N ALA A 41 -13.80 -11.59 -9.67
CA ALA A 41 -12.43 -11.57 -9.19
C ALA A 41 -12.04 -10.21 -8.57
N HIS A 42 -12.52 -9.10 -9.15
CA HIS A 42 -12.30 -7.78 -8.56
C HIS A 42 -12.97 -7.66 -7.20
N GLU A 43 -14.20 -8.15 -7.04
CA GLU A 43 -14.94 -8.09 -5.77
C GLU A 43 -14.28 -8.95 -4.69
N ILE A 44 -13.80 -10.15 -5.04
CA ILE A 44 -13.04 -11.01 -4.10
C ILE A 44 -11.81 -10.27 -3.57
N LEU A 45 -11.01 -9.71 -4.48
CA LEU A 45 -9.80 -8.99 -4.09
C LEU A 45 -10.13 -7.73 -3.28
N PHE A 46 -11.19 -7.03 -3.67
CA PHE A 46 -11.66 -5.85 -2.96
C PHE A 46 -12.05 -6.18 -1.51
N ASP A 47 -12.69 -7.33 -1.24
CA ASP A 47 -12.97 -7.77 0.13
C ASP A 47 -11.71 -8.21 0.90
N ASP A 48 -10.78 -8.92 0.24
CA ASP A 48 -9.54 -9.38 0.88
C ASP A 48 -8.71 -8.23 1.44
N PHE A 49 -8.70 -7.10 0.75
CA PHE A 49 -7.96 -5.90 1.15
C PHE A 49 -8.76 -4.94 2.03
N ARG A 50 -9.97 -5.31 2.47
CA ARG A 50 -10.85 -4.44 3.27
C ARG A 50 -10.17 -3.84 4.49
N TRP A 51 -9.23 -4.54 5.13
CA TRP A 51 -8.57 -4.05 6.34
C TRP A 51 -7.08 -3.77 6.15
N PHE A 52 -6.63 -3.64 4.90
CA PHE A 52 -5.21 -3.52 4.59
C PHE A 52 -4.57 -2.26 5.18
N ALA A 53 -5.22 -1.09 5.04
CA ALA A 53 -4.69 0.15 5.63
C ALA A 53 -4.56 0.06 7.15
N ALA A 54 -5.55 -0.54 7.82
CA ALA A 54 -5.51 -0.73 9.27
C ALA A 54 -4.36 -1.65 9.69
N LEU A 55 -4.18 -2.76 8.97
CA LEU A 55 -3.06 -3.68 9.21
C LEU A 55 -1.71 -2.97 9.03
N LEU A 56 -1.54 -2.19 7.96
CA LEU A 56 -0.32 -1.42 7.75
C LEU A 56 -0.10 -0.40 8.87
N ASN A 57 -1.11 0.37 9.26
CA ASN A 57 -1.00 1.36 10.33
C ASN A 57 -0.56 0.77 11.68
N MET A 58 -0.91 -0.50 11.96
CA MET A 58 -0.47 -1.23 13.15
C MET A 58 0.99 -1.73 13.06
N GLN A 59 1.52 -1.97 11.85
CA GLN A 59 2.83 -2.61 11.63
C GLN A 59 3.94 -1.64 11.21
N LEU A 60 3.57 -0.46 10.72
CA LEU A 60 4.51 0.55 10.27
C LEU A 60 5.11 1.35 11.44
N THR A 61 6.30 1.93 11.23
CA THR A 61 6.87 2.89 12.19
C THR A 61 5.94 4.08 12.40
N ASP A 62 6.05 4.74 13.55
CA ASP A 62 5.11 5.77 13.98
C ASP A 62 4.85 6.89 12.97
N PRO A 63 5.85 7.46 12.28
CA PRO A 63 5.60 8.57 11.36
C PRO A 63 4.63 8.24 10.22
N TRP A 64 4.46 6.97 9.86
CA TRP A 64 3.61 6.58 8.74
C TRP A 64 2.12 6.51 9.12
N ALA A 65 1.31 6.99 8.19
CA ALA A 65 -0.14 6.85 8.23
C ALA A 65 -0.68 6.54 6.82
N ILE A 66 -1.49 5.50 6.72
CA ILE A 66 -2.16 5.06 5.50
C ILE A 66 -3.64 5.37 5.64
N GLU A 67 -4.18 6.18 4.74
CA GLU A 67 -5.57 6.60 4.74
C GLU A 67 -6.29 6.05 3.51
N GLU A 68 -7.40 5.34 3.70
CA GLU A 68 -8.17 4.80 2.57
C GLU A 68 -9.14 5.85 2.00
N LEU A 69 -9.20 5.91 0.67
CA LEU A 69 -10.03 6.84 -0.09
C LEU A 69 -11.34 6.19 -0.55
N ASN A 70 -12.39 7.02 -0.68
CA ASN A 70 -13.68 6.60 -1.26
C ASN A 70 -13.66 6.57 -2.80
N ASP A 71 -12.50 6.31 -3.38
CA ASP A 71 -12.29 6.21 -4.83
C ASP A 71 -11.60 4.89 -5.13
N THR A 72 -12.15 4.13 -6.06
CA THR A 72 -11.71 2.77 -6.37
C THR A 72 -11.25 2.60 -7.81
N SER A 73 -11.08 3.69 -8.55
CA SER A 73 -10.62 3.59 -9.93
C SER A 73 -9.59 4.65 -10.29
N ILE A 74 -8.60 4.25 -11.09
CA ILE A 74 -7.69 5.18 -11.76
C ILE A 74 -7.64 4.83 -13.23
N ARG A 75 -7.39 5.83 -14.06
CA ARG A 75 -7.02 5.59 -15.44
C ARG A 75 -5.52 5.28 -15.48
N GLY A 76 -5.18 4.00 -15.55
CA GLY A 76 -3.82 3.53 -15.78
C GLY A 76 -3.42 3.60 -17.25
N PHE A 77 -2.19 3.19 -17.55
CA PHE A 77 -1.63 3.19 -18.90
C PHE A 77 -2.39 2.22 -19.83
N GLU A 78 -2.73 1.02 -19.34
CA GLU A 78 -3.38 -0.03 -20.12
C GLU A 78 -4.93 0.02 -20.07
N GLY A 79 -5.49 0.94 -19.29
CA GLY A 79 -6.93 1.04 -19.10
C GLY A 79 -7.31 1.45 -17.68
N GLN A 80 -8.59 1.26 -17.34
CA GLN A 80 -9.07 1.56 -16.00
C GLN A 80 -8.67 0.44 -15.05
N GLU A 81 -8.00 0.80 -13.96
CA GLU A 81 -7.56 -0.11 -12.91
C GLU A 81 -8.49 0.03 -11.71
N PHE A 82 -9.03 -1.10 -11.22
CA PHE A 82 -10.00 -1.15 -10.13
C PHE A 82 -9.41 -1.75 -8.87
N GLY A 83 -9.72 -1.14 -7.72
CA GLY A 83 -9.42 -1.70 -6.41
C GLY A 83 -9.42 -0.66 -5.31
N ARG A 84 -8.69 -0.88 -4.22
CA ARG A 84 -8.64 0.06 -3.08
C ARG A 84 -7.51 1.06 -3.24
N ARG A 85 -7.80 2.33 -2.95
CA ARG A 85 -6.83 3.42 -3.05
C ARG A 85 -6.57 4.04 -1.70
N TYR A 86 -5.34 4.50 -1.51
CA TYR A 86 -4.87 5.07 -0.26
C TYR A 86 -4.05 6.33 -0.51
N GLN A 87 -4.15 7.29 0.40
CA GLN A 87 -3.13 8.31 0.59
C GLN A 87 -2.09 7.82 1.57
N VAL A 88 -0.83 8.12 1.25
CA VAL A 88 0.31 7.80 2.11
C VAL A 88 0.82 9.09 2.73
N TRP A 89 0.89 9.09 4.06
CA TRP A 89 1.32 10.22 4.87
C TRP A 89 2.58 9.85 5.64
N TYR A 90 3.50 10.79 5.73
CA TYR A 90 4.63 10.77 6.64
C TYR A 90 4.56 12.02 7.52
N ASN A 91 4.36 11.81 8.82
CA ASN A 91 3.99 12.85 9.76
C ASN A 91 2.82 13.69 9.24
N ALA A 92 2.97 15.01 9.12
CA ALA A 92 1.92 15.90 8.63
C ALA A 92 1.96 16.08 7.10
N CYS A 93 2.87 15.41 6.41
CA CYS A 93 3.06 15.55 4.97
C CYS A 93 2.37 14.41 4.23
N LYS A 94 1.49 14.74 3.28
CA LYS A 94 1.05 13.77 2.27
C LYS A 94 2.20 13.55 1.30
N VAL A 95 2.72 12.34 1.28
CA VAL A 95 3.92 11.99 0.51
C VAL A 95 3.62 11.08 -0.66
N GLY A 96 2.38 10.64 -0.86
CA GLY A 96 2.08 9.86 -2.05
C GLY A 96 0.74 9.15 -2.04
N THR A 97 0.62 8.18 -2.94
CA THR A 97 -0.56 7.34 -3.10
C THR A 97 -0.19 5.88 -3.25
N MET A 98 -1.10 5.02 -2.83
CA MET A 98 -1.00 3.57 -3.04
C MET A 98 -2.31 3.05 -3.62
N GLN A 99 -2.24 2.08 -4.51
CA GLN A 99 -3.40 1.37 -5.04
C GLN A 99 -3.14 -0.13 -5.02
N VAL A 100 -4.14 -0.87 -4.51
CA VAL A 100 -4.23 -2.32 -4.65
C VAL A 100 -5.20 -2.63 -5.78
N MET A 101 -4.86 -3.57 -6.65
CA MET A 101 -5.71 -4.05 -7.73
C MET A 101 -5.34 -5.47 -8.13
N MET A 102 -6.08 -6.07 -9.06
CA MET A 102 -5.74 -7.39 -9.58
C MET A 102 -4.38 -7.36 -10.27
N SER A 103 -3.54 -8.36 -10.01
CA SER A 103 -2.31 -8.55 -10.77
C SER A 103 -2.62 -8.98 -12.20
N PHE A 104 -1.62 -8.86 -13.08
CA PHE A 104 -1.75 -9.33 -14.45
C PHE A 104 -2.03 -10.84 -14.52
N ASP A 105 -1.35 -11.66 -13.71
CA ASP A 105 -1.60 -13.10 -13.63
C ASP A 105 -3.02 -13.41 -13.14
N GLY A 106 -3.50 -12.64 -12.15
CA GLY A 106 -4.88 -12.70 -11.67
C GLY A 106 -5.90 -12.38 -12.78
N MET A 107 -5.58 -11.42 -13.66
CA MET A 107 -6.42 -11.09 -14.81
C MET A 107 -6.45 -12.20 -15.88
N LEU A 108 -5.39 -13.00 -16.01
CA LEU A 108 -5.36 -14.15 -16.92
C LEU A 108 -6.11 -15.36 -16.35
N LYS A 109 -6.10 -15.54 -15.02
CA LYS A 109 -6.69 -16.70 -14.32
C LYS A 109 -8.09 -16.44 -13.76
N ARG A 110 -8.86 -15.51 -14.34
CA ARG A 110 -10.17 -15.05 -13.81
C ARG A 110 -11.12 -16.18 -13.40
N ASN A 111 -11.19 -17.26 -14.18
CA ASN A 111 -12.13 -18.36 -13.93
C ASN A 111 -11.81 -19.16 -12.65
N ASN A 112 -10.54 -19.20 -12.22
CA ASN A 112 -10.07 -19.92 -11.03
C ASN A 112 -9.41 -18.96 -10.02
N PHE A 113 -9.77 -17.67 -10.07
CA PHE A 113 -9.13 -16.65 -9.25
C PHE A 113 -9.34 -16.87 -7.76
N SER A 114 -10.49 -17.45 -7.35
CA SER A 114 -10.77 -17.76 -5.95
C SER A 114 -9.70 -18.64 -5.29
N GLU A 115 -9.11 -19.56 -6.07
CA GLU A 115 -8.08 -20.50 -5.66
C GLU A 115 -6.66 -19.97 -5.93
N ASN A 116 -6.51 -19.10 -6.92
CA ASN A 116 -5.22 -18.53 -7.35
C ASN A 116 -5.26 -17.00 -7.24
N ARG A 117 -5.57 -16.50 -6.04
CA ARG A 117 -5.69 -15.07 -5.80
C ARG A 117 -4.35 -14.41 -6.01
N SER A 118 -4.35 -13.26 -6.68
CA SER A 118 -3.15 -12.48 -6.84
C SER A 118 -3.49 -10.99 -6.96
N ALA A 119 -2.75 -10.18 -6.22
CA ALA A 119 -2.88 -8.74 -6.20
C ALA A 119 -1.61 -8.08 -6.72
N ARG A 120 -1.79 -6.86 -7.21
CA ARG A 120 -0.74 -5.89 -7.48
C ARG A 120 -0.93 -4.71 -6.53
N VAL A 121 0.15 -4.29 -5.89
CA VAL A 121 0.22 -2.99 -5.22
C VAL A 121 1.12 -2.09 -6.02
N LYS A 122 0.61 -0.91 -6.38
CA LYS A 122 1.40 0.22 -6.88
C LYS A 122 1.48 1.28 -5.79
N LEU A 123 2.67 1.83 -5.60
CA LEU A 123 3.00 2.85 -4.63
C LEU A 123 3.79 3.93 -5.34
N ASP A 124 3.31 5.16 -5.27
CA ASP A 124 3.99 6.34 -5.81
C ASP A 124 4.26 7.27 -4.63
N LEU A 125 5.54 7.60 -4.38
CA LEU A 125 5.95 8.52 -3.32
C LEU A 125 6.73 9.71 -3.87
N ASP A 126 6.35 10.89 -3.42
CA ASP A 126 7.10 12.12 -3.51
C ASP A 126 7.97 12.30 -2.25
N TYR A 127 9.04 13.08 -2.37
CA TYR A 127 9.85 13.54 -1.22
C TYR A 127 10.55 12.43 -0.43
N LEU A 128 10.61 11.19 -0.93
CA LEU A 128 11.19 10.05 -0.24
C LEU A 128 12.66 10.29 0.17
N ARG A 129 13.40 11.08 -0.62
CA ARG A 129 14.78 11.48 -0.32
C ARG A 129 14.97 12.20 1.02
N PHE A 130 13.91 12.77 1.59
CA PHE A 130 13.93 13.49 2.87
C PHE A 130 13.48 12.61 4.05
N ILE A 131 13.01 11.39 3.78
CA ILE A 131 12.54 10.45 4.79
C ILE A 131 13.71 9.55 5.23
N PRO A 132 13.87 9.26 6.54
CA PRO A 132 14.90 8.35 7.02
C PRO A 132 14.83 6.97 6.33
N CYS A 133 15.98 6.44 5.93
CA CYS A 133 16.07 5.16 5.20
C CYS A 133 15.41 3.99 5.97
N ILE A 134 15.53 3.97 7.30
CA ILE A 134 14.86 2.96 8.14
C ILE A 134 13.33 3.04 8.00
N ASP A 135 12.77 4.26 8.00
CA ASP A 135 11.33 4.44 7.88
C ASP A 135 10.83 4.09 6.48
N ALA A 136 11.52 4.56 5.44
CA ALA A 136 11.26 4.18 4.06
C ALA A 136 11.31 2.64 3.89
N GLY A 137 12.36 2.02 4.43
CA GLY A 137 12.54 0.57 4.45
C GLY A 137 11.39 -0.15 5.12
N SER A 138 10.87 0.36 6.24
CA SER A 138 9.75 -0.24 6.95
C SER A 138 8.47 -0.26 6.11
N LEU A 139 8.18 0.82 5.37
CA LEU A 139 7.00 0.89 4.51
C LEU A 139 7.05 -0.14 3.39
N ILE A 140 8.16 -0.15 2.64
CA ILE A 140 8.31 -1.06 1.51
C ILE A 140 8.35 -2.51 2.00
N TYR A 141 9.06 -2.78 3.09
CA TYR A 141 9.09 -4.11 3.71
C TYR A 141 7.70 -4.64 4.05
N GLN A 142 6.87 -3.85 4.74
CA GLN A 142 5.54 -4.31 5.15
C GLN A 142 4.63 -4.55 3.95
N ILE A 143 4.68 -3.68 2.92
CA ILE A 143 3.93 -3.89 1.68
C ILE A 143 4.37 -5.19 1.00
N VAL A 144 5.68 -5.39 0.82
CA VAL A 144 6.23 -6.60 0.19
C VAL A 144 5.81 -7.85 0.97
N LEU A 145 5.92 -7.82 2.30
CA LEU A 145 5.60 -8.95 3.16
C LEU A 145 4.12 -9.36 3.08
N MET A 146 3.21 -8.38 3.00
CA MET A 146 1.76 -8.64 2.97
C MET A 146 1.25 -9.05 1.60
N VAL A 147 1.93 -8.65 0.52
CA VAL A 147 1.48 -8.87 -0.86
C VAL A 147 2.16 -10.09 -1.49
N SER A 148 3.44 -10.32 -1.22
CA SER A 148 4.21 -11.42 -1.80
C SER A 148 3.77 -12.78 -1.27
N ASP A 149 4.21 -13.83 -1.96
CA ASP A 149 4.03 -15.21 -1.50
C ASP A 149 4.68 -15.41 -0.12
N PHE A 150 3.92 -16.02 0.79
CA PHE A 150 4.36 -16.26 2.16
C PHE A 150 4.39 -17.76 2.47
N ASP A 151 5.58 -18.27 2.80
CA ASP A 151 5.76 -19.66 3.21
C ASP A 151 5.56 -19.78 4.72
N PHE A 152 4.41 -20.28 5.14
CA PHE A 152 4.10 -20.50 6.56
C PHE A 152 5.00 -21.56 7.21
N THR A 153 5.63 -22.44 6.43
CA THR A 153 6.59 -23.43 6.95
C THR A 153 7.97 -22.81 7.18
N ASN A 154 8.28 -21.70 6.49
CA ASN A 154 9.55 -21.00 6.58
C ASN A 154 9.36 -19.47 6.54
N GLY A 155 8.62 -18.95 7.52
CA GLY A 155 8.28 -17.52 7.57
C GLY A 155 9.50 -16.60 7.67
N ASP A 156 10.62 -17.07 8.22
CA ASP A 156 11.87 -16.30 8.27
C ASP A 156 12.48 -16.08 6.89
N ALA A 157 12.42 -17.08 6.00
CA ALA A 157 12.84 -16.92 4.62
C ALA A 157 11.97 -15.90 3.89
N SER A 158 10.64 -15.95 4.07
CA SER A 158 9.72 -14.94 3.49
C SER A 158 10.01 -13.54 4.03
N ARG A 159 10.27 -13.38 5.33
CA ARG A 159 10.66 -12.09 5.92
C ARG A 159 12.01 -11.61 5.40
N ALA A 160 13.00 -12.48 5.25
CA ALA A 160 14.30 -12.14 4.70
C ALA A 160 14.20 -11.70 3.23
N LYS A 161 13.42 -12.43 2.43
CA LYS A 161 13.11 -12.06 1.04
C LYS A 161 12.44 -10.69 0.96
N ALA A 162 11.44 -10.43 1.80
CA ALA A 162 10.77 -9.13 1.83
C ALA A 162 11.73 -7.98 2.19
N ARG A 163 12.64 -8.18 3.15
CA ARG A 163 13.69 -7.20 3.48
C ARG A 163 14.64 -6.96 2.30
N ALA A 164 15.06 -8.03 1.62
CA ALA A 164 15.95 -7.93 0.46
C ALA A 164 15.30 -7.15 -0.69
N THR A 165 14.03 -7.45 -1.01
CA THR A 165 13.26 -6.72 -2.02
C THR A 165 13.08 -5.24 -1.67
N ALA A 166 12.79 -4.93 -0.40
CA ALA A 166 12.67 -3.54 0.04
C ALA A 166 14.02 -2.78 -0.09
N ALA A 167 15.12 -3.42 0.30
CA ALA A 167 16.45 -2.83 0.18
C ALA A 167 16.87 -2.60 -1.27
N ASP A 168 16.57 -3.55 -2.16
CA ASP A 168 16.85 -3.43 -3.60
C ASP A 168 16.09 -2.26 -4.24
N ALA A 169 14.79 -2.16 -3.98
CA ALA A 169 13.95 -1.07 -4.47
C ALA A 169 14.45 0.31 -4.02
N LEU A 170 14.76 0.46 -2.73
CA LEU A 170 15.28 1.72 -2.18
C LEU A 170 16.71 2.02 -2.66
N GLY A 171 17.53 0.99 -2.87
CA GLY A 171 18.87 1.13 -3.42
C GLY A 171 18.86 1.74 -4.82
N GLY A 172 17.97 1.25 -5.70
CA GLY A 172 17.78 1.81 -7.04
C GLY A 172 17.37 3.28 -7.01
N TYR A 173 16.38 3.62 -6.17
CA TYR A 173 15.94 5.01 -5.99
C TYR A 173 17.04 5.93 -5.50
N LEU A 174 17.80 5.49 -4.49
CA LEU A 174 18.88 6.29 -3.91
C LEU A 174 19.93 6.65 -4.97
N TRP A 175 20.28 5.71 -5.85
CA TRP A 175 21.24 5.97 -6.92
C TRP A 175 20.76 7.07 -7.87
N GLU A 176 19.48 7.07 -8.26
CA GLU A 176 18.92 8.12 -9.11
C GLU A 176 18.85 9.47 -8.39
N ALA A 177 18.40 9.49 -7.13
CA ALA A 177 18.30 10.71 -6.33
C ALA A 177 19.68 11.36 -6.07
N VAL A 178 20.73 10.55 -5.89
CA VAL A 178 22.12 11.03 -5.73
C VAL A 178 22.72 11.48 -7.06
N ARG A 179 22.41 10.78 -8.16
CA ARG A 179 22.92 11.09 -9.51
C ARG A 179 22.38 12.43 -10.02
N GLU A 180 21.14 12.77 -9.71
CA GLU A 180 20.49 14.02 -10.14
C GLU A 180 19.90 14.81 -8.95
N PRO A 181 20.73 15.43 -8.09
CA PRO A 181 20.27 16.04 -6.83
C PRO A 181 19.39 17.29 -7.03
N GLU A 182 19.48 17.91 -8.20
CA GLU A 182 18.63 19.05 -8.61
C GLU A 182 17.24 18.60 -9.04
N PHE A 183 17.08 17.31 -9.36
CA PHE A 183 15.81 16.66 -9.63
C PHE A 183 15.32 15.94 -8.36
N ASP A 184 14.01 15.91 -8.17
CA ASP A 184 13.38 15.15 -7.10
C ASP A 184 12.56 14.06 -7.77
N PRO A 185 13.15 12.87 -8.03
CA PRO A 185 12.44 11.80 -8.68
C PRO A 185 11.34 11.30 -7.75
N SER A 186 10.16 11.03 -8.32
CA SER A 186 9.16 10.21 -7.64
C SER A 186 9.73 8.79 -7.46
N PHE A 187 9.35 8.17 -6.37
CA PHE A 187 9.60 6.76 -6.13
C PHE A 187 8.37 5.97 -6.58
N ASP A 188 8.51 5.28 -7.70
CA ASP A 188 7.45 4.44 -8.25
C ASP A 188 7.81 2.98 -7.95
N PHE A 189 6.95 2.29 -7.20
CA PHE A 189 7.15 0.90 -6.79
C PHE A 189 5.91 0.06 -7.09
N SER A 190 6.13 -1.13 -7.65
CA SER A 190 5.05 -2.09 -7.90
C SER A 190 5.48 -3.48 -7.48
N ILE A 191 4.57 -4.22 -6.85
CA ILE A 191 4.78 -5.62 -6.54
C ILE A 191 3.50 -6.44 -6.72
N ASP A 192 3.67 -7.67 -7.21
CA ASP A 192 2.62 -8.65 -7.40
C ASP A 192 2.84 -9.83 -6.47
N GLY A 193 1.77 -10.47 -5.99
CA GLY A 193 1.87 -11.71 -5.21
C GLY A 193 0.53 -12.28 -4.76
N SER A 194 0.57 -13.43 -4.08
CA SER A 194 -0.61 -14.18 -3.65
C SER A 194 -1.38 -13.57 -2.46
N CYS A 195 -0.72 -12.66 -1.72
CA CYS A 195 -1.25 -12.02 -0.51
C CYS A 195 -1.64 -13.01 0.60
N ASP A 196 -0.91 -14.12 0.69
CA ASP A 196 -1.24 -15.23 1.61
C ASP A 196 -1.22 -14.79 3.08
N LEU A 197 -0.22 -14.02 3.48
CA LEU A 197 -0.12 -13.52 4.86
C LEU A 197 -1.24 -12.54 5.20
N LEU A 198 -1.55 -11.61 4.30
CA LEU A 198 -2.65 -10.66 4.49
C LEU A 198 -3.97 -11.41 4.71
N ARG A 199 -4.28 -12.37 3.83
CA ARG A 199 -5.50 -13.17 3.91
C ARG A 199 -5.58 -13.95 5.22
N HIS A 200 -4.46 -14.55 5.64
CA HIS A 200 -4.39 -15.27 6.91
C HIS A 200 -4.74 -14.36 8.10
N VAL A 201 -4.17 -13.15 8.16
CA VAL A 201 -4.46 -12.18 9.24
C VAL A 201 -5.93 -11.73 9.19
N VAL A 202 -6.44 -11.40 8.00
CA VAL A 202 -7.84 -10.96 7.82
C VAL A 202 -8.82 -12.06 8.21
N ASP A 203 -8.57 -13.31 7.81
CA ASP A 203 -9.41 -14.46 8.16
C ASP A 203 -9.42 -14.67 9.67
N ASP A 204 -8.30 -14.48 10.36
CA ASP A 204 -8.22 -14.62 11.81
C ASP A 204 -8.96 -13.50 12.54
N TRP A 205 -8.93 -12.27 12.04
CA TRP A 205 -9.80 -11.19 12.55
C TRP A 205 -11.28 -11.47 12.30
N LYS A 206 -11.64 -11.96 11.11
CA LYS A 206 -13.03 -12.37 10.80
C LYS A 206 -13.52 -13.46 11.76
N LYS A 207 -12.72 -14.50 12.04
CA LYS A 207 -13.06 -15.56 13.00
C LYS A 207 -13.24 -15.04 14.42
N GLN A 208 -12.50 -14.00 14.81
CA GLN A 208 -12.59 -13.35 16.11
C GLN A 208 -13.68 -12.27 16.18
N GLY A 209 -14.39 -12.00 15.08
CA GLY A 209 -15.38 -10.93 15.00
C GLY A 209 -14.79 -9.52 15.16
N ILE A 210 -13.51 -9.35 14.85
CA ILE A 210 -12.80 -8.08 14.96
C ILE A 210 -12.95 -7.33 13.64
N ASP A 211 -13.55 -6.14 13.70
CA ASP A 211 -13.41 -5.13 12.64
C ASP A 211 -12.43 -4.05 13.12
N PRO A 212 -11.19 -3.97 12.59
CA PRO A 212 -10.20 -3.00 13.02
C PRO A 212 -10.61 -1.54 12.73
N MET A 213 -11.49 -1.32 11.76
CA MET A 213 -12.03 0.01 11.48
C MET A 213 -12.99 0.47 12.58
N VAL A 214 -13.71 -0.46 13.21
CA VAL A 214 -14.58 -0.16 14.36
C VAL A 214 -13.78 -0.13 15.66
N LYS A 215 -12.91 -1.12 15.88
CA LYS A 215 -12.18 -1.29 17.14
C LYS A 215 -11.13 -0.21 17.36
N TRP A 216 -10.36 0.12 16.32
CA TRP A 216 -9.22 1.04 16.41
C TRP A 216 -9.32 2.23 15.45
N GLY A 217 -10.47 2.42 14.79
CA GLY A 217 -10.65 3.50 13.82
C GLY A 217 -9.79 3.35 12.56
N GLY A 218 -9.24 2.15 12.30
CA GLY A 218 -8.32 1.91 11.18
C GLY A 218 -6.86 2.31 11.45
N ASP A 219 -6.54 2.64 12.70
CA ASP A 219 -5.19 3.02 13.11
C ASP A 219 -4.65 2.07 14.20
N ARG A 220 -3.45 2.35 14.70
CA ARG A 220 -2.88 1.67 15.87
C ARG A 220 -3.66 2.02 17.16
N GLU A 221 -3.69 1.08 18.09
CA GLU A 221 -4.22 1.32 19.44
C GLU A 221 -3.34 2.37 20.13
N LYS A 222 -3.96 3.42 20.71
CA LYS A 222 -3.21 4.41 21.49
C LYS A 222 -2.71 3.72 22.76
N ALA A 223 -1.40 3.55 22.87
CA ALA A 223 -0.73 3.17 24.10
C ALA A 223 -0.91 4.26 25.17
#